data_AF-L5KCG5-F1
#
_entry.id   AF-L5KCG5-F1
#
_cell.length_a   1.000
_cell.length_b   1.000
_cell.length_c   1.000
_cell.angle_alpha   90.00
_cell.angle_beta   90.00
_cell.angle_gamma   90.00
#
_symmetry.space_group_name_H-M   'P 1'
#
loop_
_entity.id
_entity.type
_entity.pdbx_description
1 polymer ?
#
loop_
_entity_poly.entity_id
_entity_poly.type
_entity_poly.pdbx_seq_one_letter_code
_entity_poly.pdbx_strand_id
1 'polypeptide(L)'
;MWVQDEPLLQEELARTISQLIHVVNTPEAQHLFVQTFWQTMNREWTGIDQLRLDKYCMLIRLVLRQCFEVLKRDGWEESRITRFLDVLMKEVLHPESRSPDGVKFHCIDVYLDELSKVGGKEVSDVSSHQLLGLRAGGTGLQRLCRQPVRWEREAEAGTVSPAVVEHESGQPVI
;
A
#
# COMPACT_ATOMS: atom_id res chain seq x y z
N MET A 1 13.70 6.73 -1.83
CA MET A 1 12.45 7.09 -1.12
C MET A 1 12.62 8.33 -0.27
N TRP A 2 13.51 8.34 0.73
CA TRP A 2 13.65 9.45 1.69
C TRP A 2 13.80 10.83 1.05
N VAL A 3 14.75 10.97 0.13
CA VAL A 3 15.14 12.24 -0.53
C VAL A 3 14.22 12.65 -1.68
N GLN A 4 13.34 11.76 -2.16
CA GLN A 4 12.47 12.08 -3.28
C GLN A 4 11.24 12.85 -2.78
N ASP A 5 11.09 14.10 -3.19
CA ASP A 5 10.04 15.02 -2.75
C ASP A 5 8.98 15.28 -3.84
N GLU A 6 9.28 14.96 -5.11
CA GLU A 6 8.33 15.10 -6.20
C GLU A 6 7.30 13.95 -6.21
N PRO A 7 5.99 14.21 -6.09
CA PRO A 7 4.97 13.16 -5.90
C PRO A 7 4.98 12.06 -6.97
N LEU A 8 5.04 12.43 -8.25
CA LEU A 8 5.05 11.46 -9.35
C LEU A 8 6.27 10.55 -9.30
N LEU A 9 7.44 11.11 -8.97
CA LEU A 9 8.68 10.34 -8.82
C LEU A 9 8.68 9.49 -7.55
N GLN A 10 7.96 9.89 -6.49
CA GLN A 10 7.77 9.04 -5.31
C GLN A 10 6.95 7.80 -5.65
N GLU A 11 5.84 7.97 -6.40
CA GLU A 11 5.00 6.87 -6.86
C GLU A 11 5.76 5.92 -7.79
N GLU A 12 6.47 6.47 -8.77
CA GLU A 12 7.28 5.68 -9.69
C GLU A 12 8.36 4.90 -8.93
N LEU A 13 9.09 5.56 -8.03
CA LEU A 13 10.14 4.90 -7.24
C LEU A 13 9.57 3.81 -6.34
N ALA A 14 8.42 4.04 -5.69
CA ALA A 14 7.77 3.03 -4.87
C ALA A 14 7.32 1.83 -5.71
N ARG A 15 6.80 2.07 -6.92
CA ARG A 15 6.45 1.02 -7.88
C ARG A 15 7.68 0.21 -8.28
N THR A 16 8.77 0.87 -8.67
CA THR A 16 10.04 0.20 -9.02
C THR A 16 10.57 -0.66 -7.89
N ILE A 17 10.62 -0.13 -6.65
CA ILE A 17 11.07 -0.90 -5.48
C ILE A 17 10.17 -2.11 -5.23
N SER A 18 8.84 -1.94 -5.31
CA SER A 18 7.91 -3.04 -5.06
C SER A 18 8.07 -4.19 -6.06
N GLN A 19 8.43 -3.88 -7.31
CA GLN A 19 8.62 -4.87 -8.38
C GLN A 19 9.91 -5.67 -8.26
N LEU A 20 10.85 -5.28 -7.39
CA LEU A 20 12.12 -6.02 -7.19
C LEU A 20 11.90 -7.47 -6.75
N ILE A 21 10.78 -7.79 -6.10
CA ILE A 21 10.40 -9.16 -5.73
C ILE A 21 10.23 -10.10 -6.95
N HIS A 22 9.95 -9.55 -8.13
CA HIS A 22 9.83 -10.32 -9.37
C HIS A 22 11.16 -10.52 -10.10
N VAL A 23 12.16 -9.70 -9.77
CA VAL A 23 13.51 -9.76 -10.37
C VAL A 23 14.39 -10.77 -9.63
N VAL A 24 14.09 -11.06 -8.36
CA VAL A 24 14.79 -12.10 -7.60
C VAL A 24 14.37 -13.50 -8.09
N ASN A 25 15.35 -14.30 -8.50
CA ASN A 25 15.12 -15.52 -9.29
C ASN A 25 14.78 -16.78 -8.47
N THR A 26 14.78 -16.71 -7.13
CA THR A 26 14.51 -17.87 -6.28
C THR A 26 13.47 -17.59 -5.19
N PRO A 27 12.67 -18.59 -4.78
CA PRO A 27 11.70 -18.44 -3.69
C PRO A 27 12.36 -18.02 -2.37
N GLU A 28 13.57 -18.50 -2.10
CA GLU A 28 14.37 -18.15 -0.93
C GLU A 28 14.76 -16.67 -0.95
N ALA A 29 15.18 -16.16 -2.11
CA ALA A 29 15.53 -14.76 -2.27
C ALA A 29 14.29 -13.86 -2.18
N GLN A 30 13.14 -14.30 -2.73
CA GLN A 30 11.85 -13.61 -2.56
C GLN A 30 11.46 -13.51 -1.08
N HIS A 31 11.55 -14.63 -0.36
CA HIS A 31 11.27 -14.67 1.07
C HIS A 31 12.20 -13.74 1.85
N LEU A 32 13.51 -13.79 1.58
CA LEU A 32 14.49 -12.94 2.24
C LEU A 32 14.26 -11.45 1.94
N PHE A 33 13.88 -11.12 0.70
CA PHE A 33 13.51 -9.76 0.32
C PHE A 33 12.34 -9.25 1.15
N VAL A 34 11.24 -10.01 1.23
CA VAL A 34 10.04 -9.62 2.00
C VAL A 34 10.35 -9.51 3.48
N GLN A 35 11.08 -10.48 4.05
CA GLN A 35 11.48 -10.44 5.46
C GLN A 35 12.33 -9.20 5.76
N THR A 36 13.34 -8.94 4.93
CA THR A 36 14.25 -7.80 5.09
C THR A 36 13.53 -6.47 4.92
N PHE A 37 12.55 -6.41 4.01
CA PHE A 37 11.69 -5.24 3.84
C PHE A 37 10.95 -4.91 5.14
N TRP A 38 10.25 -5.87 5.73
CA TRP A 38 9.51 -5.65 6.98
C TRP A 38 10.43 -5.31 8.15
N GLN A 39 11.56 -5.99 8.28
CA GLN A 39 12.57 -5.65 9.30
C GLN A 39 13.08 -4.21 9.16
N THR A 40 13.30 -3.77 7.91
CA THR A 40 13.74 -2.40 7.62
C THR A 40 12.63 -1.40 7.94
N MET A 41 11.39 -1.65 7.51
CA MET A 41 10.27 -0.78 7.83
C MET A 41 10.09 -0.66 9.35
N ASN A 42 10.11 -1.77 10.08
CA ASN A 42 9.99 -1.76 11.53
C ASN A 42 11.09 -0.96 12.24
N ARG A 43 12.35 -1.13 11.79
CA ARG A 43 13.50 -0.45 12.39
C ARG A 43 13.46 1.06 12.15
N GLU A 44 13.12 1.48 10.94
CA GLU A 44 13.20 2.89 10.54
C GLU A 44 11.91 3.69 10.81
N TRP A 45 10.77 3.03 11.03
CA TRP A 45 9.45 3.69 11.09
C TRP A 45 9.38 4.85 12.07
N THR A 46 9.95 4.69 13.27
CA THR A 46 9.92 5.72 14.32
C THR A 46 10.78 6.94 13.99
N GLY A 47 11.74 6.80 13.06
CA GLY A 47 12.56 7.89 12.54
C GLY A 47 11.92 8.64 11.37
N ILE A 48 10.80 8.15 10.82
CA ILE A 48 10.08 8.80 9.72
C ILE A 48 9.16 9.88 10.31
N ASP A 49 9.37 11.13 9.92
CA ASP A 49 8.49 12.22 10.31
C ASP A 49 7.16 12.18 9.55
N GLN A 50 6.14 12.84 10.11
CA GLN A 50 4.77 12.79 9.62
C GLN A 50 4.61 13.21 8.15
N LEU A 51 5.40 14.17 7.67
CA LEU A 51 5.31 14.66 6.29
C LEU A 51 5.79 13.62 5.26
N ARG A 52 6.58 12.63 5.71
CA ARG A 52 7.12 11.57 4.85
C ARG A 52 6.35 10.26 4.99
N LEU A 53 5.46 10.12 5.98
CA LEU A 53 4.76 8.85 6.22
C LEU A 53 3.98 8.37 5.00
N ASP A 54 3.29 9.26 4.30
CA ASP A 54 2.41 8.89 3.17
C ASP A 54 3.12 8.08 2.09
N LYS A 55 4.33 8.49 1.68
CA LYS A 55 5.10 7.76 0.65
C LYS A 55 5.61 6.40 1.14
N TYR A 56 5.85 6.23 2.44
CA TYR A 56 6.23 4.94 3.02
C TYR A 56 5.02 4.03 3.23
N CYS A 57 3.86 4.59 3.59
CA CYS A 57 2.58 3.87 3.61
C CYS A 57 2.23 3.34 2.22
N MET A 58 2.39 4.16 1.18
CA MET A 58 2.23 3.74 -0.21
C MET A 58 3.21 2.64 -0.60
N LEU A 59 4.50 2.75 -0.20
CA LEU A 59 5.48 1.71 -0.45
C LEU A 59 5.07 0.37 0.18
N ILE A 60 4.64 0.37 1.45
CA ILE A 60 4.13 -0.83 2.12
C ILE A 60 2.97 -1.44 1.34
N ARG A 61 2.00 -0.62 0.93
CA ARG A 61 0.82 -1.07 0.16
C ARG A 61 1.25 -1.73 -1.16
N LEU A 62 2.18 -1.13 -1.89
CA LEU A 62 2.66 -1.65 -3.18
C LEU A 62 3.47 -2.94 -3.01
N VAL A 63 4.37 -3.01 -2.03
CA VAL A 63 5.14 -4.23 -1.74
C VAL A 63 4.20 -5.37 -1.35
N LEU A 64 3.19 -5.10 -0.51
CA LEU A 64 2.20 -6.10 -0.13
C LEU A 64 1.42 -6.63 -1.35
N ARG A 65 0.99 -5.74 -2.26
CA ARG A 65 0.36 -6.14 -3.53
C ARG A 65 1.27 -7.04 -4.35
N GLN A 66 2.55 -6.68 -4.51
CA GLN A 66 3.48 -7.48 -5.30
C GLN A 66 3.76 -8.86 -4.67
N CYS A 67 3.70 -8.97 -3.33
CA CYS A 67 3.74 -10.29 -2.67
C CYS A 67 2.54 -11.15 -3.08
N PHE A 68 1.34 -10.59 -3.09
CA PHE A 68 0.15 -11.32 -3.55
C PHE A 68 0.23 -11.69 -5.03
N GLU A 69 0.78 -10.83 -5.89
CA GLU A 69 0.98 -11.17 -7.31
C GLU A 69 1.93 -12.35 -7.50
N VAL A 70 2.99 -12.44 -6.68
CA VAL A 70 3.88 -13.63 -6.65
C VAL A 70 3.08 -14.87 -6.25
N LEU A 71 2.33 -14.82 -5.15
CA LEU A 71 1.53 -15.96 -4.68
C LEU A 71 0.51 -16.42 -5.73
N LYS A 72 -0.15 -15.47 -6.40
CA LYS A 72 -1.08 -15.75 -7.49
C LYS A 72 -0.39 -16.40 -8.68
N ARG A 73 0.77 -15.89 -9.10
CA ARG A 73 1.56 -16.47 -10.20
C ARG A 73 1.96 -17.91 -9.90
N ASP A 74 2.24 -18.21 -8.64
CA ASP A 74 2.56 -19.56 -8.19
C ASP A 74 1.31 -20.42 -7.89
N GLY A 75 0.13 -19.98 -8.34
CA GLY A 75 -1.12 -20.73 -8.24
C GLY A 75 -1.66 -20.86 -6.82
N TRP A 76 -1.36 -19.89 -5.94
CA TRP A 76 -1.76 -19.92 -4.53
C TRP A 76 -1.28 -21.17 -3.80
N GLU A 77 -0.06 -21.63 -4.13
CA GLU A 77 0.52 -22.80 -3.50
C GLU A 77 0.61 -22.66 -1.97
N GLU A 78 0.06 -23.63 -1.24
CA GLU A 78 -0.11 -23.55 0.21
C GLU A 78 1.22 -23.35 0.96
N SER A 79 2.31 -23.98 0.51
CA SER A 79 3.61 -23.83 1.18
C SER A 79 4.17 -22.41 1.04
N ARG A 80 3.97 -21.77 -0.12
CA ARG A 80 4.35 -20.37 -0.36
C ARG A 80 3.49 -19.40 0.42
N ILE A 81 2.18 -19.65 0.49
CA ILE A 81 1.26 -18.87 1.33
C ILE A 81 1.69 -18.95 2.79
N THR A 82 1.92 -20.16 3.30
CA THR A 82 2.35 -20.39 4.68
C THR A 82 3.64 -19.65 4.98
N ARG A 83 4.66 -19.80 4.11
CA ARG A 83 5.96 -19.13 4.27
C ARG A 83 5.85 -17.60 4.21
N PHE A 84 4.92 -17.05 3.44
CA PHE A 84 4.64 -15.62 3.41
C PHE A 84 3.94 -15.15 4.70
N LEU A 85 2.91 -15.88 5.14
CA LEU A 85 2.20 -15.59 6.38
C LEU A 85 3.12 -15.68 7.59
N ASP A 86 4.06 -16.64 7.63
CA ASP A 86 5.06 -16.75 8.69
C ASP A 86 5.91 -15.48 8.81
N VAL A 87 6.30 -14.85 7.68
CA VAL A 87 7.02 -13.58 7.69
C VAL A 87 6.13 -12.46 8.24
N LEU A 88 4.90 -12.34 7.75
CA LEU A 88 3.98 -11.31 8.21
C LEU A 88 3.68 -11.45 9.71
N MET A 89 3.45 -12.67 10.18
CA MET A 89 3.24 -12.96 11.59
C MET A 89 4.47 -12.58 12.39
N LYS A 90 5.63 -13.15 12.06
CA LYS A 90 6.88 -12.92 12.80
C LYS A 90 7.27 -11.45 12.86
N GLU A 91 7.25 -10.77 11.73
CA GLU A 91 7.81 -9.43 11.61
C GLU A 91 6.79 -8.34 11.95
N VAL A 92 5.49 -8.55 11.73
CA VAL A 92 4.48 -7.47 11.85
C VAL A 92 3.37 -7.78 12.85
N LEU A 93 2.69 -8.92 12.71
CA LEU A 93 1.39 -9.15 13.35
C LEU A 93 1.45 -9.89 14.69
N HIS A 94 2.57 -10.55 15.01
CA HIS A 94 2.71 -11.27 16.28
C HIS A 94 2.69 -10.29 17.46
N PRO A 95 2.04 -10.62 18.60
CA PRO A 95 2.00 -9.75 19.77
C PRO A 95 3.39 -9.35 20.29
N GLU A 96 4.34 -10.27 20.21
CA GLU A 96 5.74 -10.04 20.61
C GLU A 96 6.61 -9.42 19.50
N SER A 97 6.05 -9.16 18.32
CA SER A 97 6.79 -8.48 17.25
C SER A 97 7.16 -7.07 17.71
N ARG A 98 8.39 -6.66 17.39
CA ARG A 98 8.88 -5.29 17.63
C ARG A 98 8.37 -4.29 16.58
N SER A 99 7.38 -4.67 15.78
CA SER A 99 6.78 -3.79 14.79
C SER A 99 6.07 -2.62 15.48
N PRO A 100 6.36 -1.36 15.08
CA PRO A 100 5.63 -0.21 15.56
C PRO A 100 4.14 -0.27 15.17
N ASP A 101 3.28 0.28 16.01
CA ASP A 101 1.82 0.23 15.82
C ASP A 101 1.38 0.83 14.48
N GLY A 102 2.04 1.89 14.01
CA GLY A 102 1.76 2.48 12.71
C GLY A 102 1.96 1.50 11.55
N VAL A 103 3.00 0.67 11.58
CA VAL A 103 3.22 -0.39 10.58
C VAL A 103 2.15 -1.47 10.70
N LYS A 104 1.86 -1.92 11.93
CA LYS A 104 0.84 -2.96 12.20
C LYS A 104 -0.52 -2.56 11.67
N PHE A 105 -0.99 -1.38 12.07
CA PHE A 105 -2.32 -0.91 11.70
C PHE A 105 -2.42 -0.63 10.21
N HIS A 106 -1.42 0.01 9.62
CA HIS A 106 -1.41 0.24 8.18
C HIS A 106 -1.42 -1.07 7.39
N CYS A 107 -0.60 -2.05 7.78
CA CYS A 107 -0.58 -3.38 7.15
C CYS A 107 -1.95 -4.05 7.21
N ILE A 108 -2.62 -4.04 8.37
CA ILE A 108 -3.97 -4.62 8.55
C ILE A 108 -5.00 -3.88 7.69
N ASP A 109 -4.95 -2.55 7.67
CA ASP A 109 -5.88 -1.69 6.93
C ASP A 109 -5.84 -2.00 5.42
N VAL A 110 -4.63 -2.14 4.85
CA VAL A 110 -4.50 -2.37 3.41
C VAL A 110 -4.56 -3.84 2.99
N TYR A 111 -4.44 -4.80 3.91
CA TYR A 111 -4.27 -6.22 3.57
C TYR A 111 -5.37 -6.76 2.64
N LEU A 112 -6.63 -6.58 3.03
CA LEU A 112 -7.77 -7.12 2.27
C LEU A 112 -8.03 -6.36 0.99
N ASP A 113 -7.80 -5.04 0.99
CA ASP A 113 -7.93 -4.22 -0.20
C ASP A 113 -6.91 -4.64 -1.26
N GLU A 114 -5.67 -4.90 -0.86
CA GLU A 114 -4.63 -5.34 -1.79
C GLU A 114 -4.81 -6.80 -2.21
N LEU A 115 -5.24 -7.69 -1.31
CA LEU A 115 -5.55 -9.08 -1.64
C LEU A 115 -6.71 -9.17 -2.63
N SER A 116 -7.77 -8.39 -2.45
CA SER A 116 -8.95 -8.38 -3.34
C SER A 116 -8.61 -7.86 -4.74
N LYS A 117 -7.71 -6.87 -4.86
CA LYS A 117 -7.23 -6.37 -6.15
C LYS A 117 -6.50 -7.45 -6.96
N VAL A 118 -5.79 -8.35 -6.29
CA VAL A 118 -5.01 -9.42 -6.94
C VAL A 118 -5.84 -10.69 -7.16
N GLY A 119 -6.54 -11.15 -6.12
CA GLY A 119 -7.22 -12.45 -6.05
C GLY A 119 -8.75 -12.41 -6.17
N GLY A 120 -9.36 -11.28 -6.51
CA GLY A 120 -10.79 -10.99 -6.31
C GLY A 120 -11.84 -12.02 -6.79
N LYS A 121 -11.53 -12.93 -7.73
CA LYS A 121 -12.45 -14.01 -8.15
C LYS A 121 -12.17 -15.39 -7.53
N GLU A 122 -10.97 -15.60 -6.99
CA GLU A 122 -10.48 -16.89 -6.47
C GLU A 122 -10.51 -16.94 -4.93
N VAL A 123 -10.48 -15.77 -4.29
CA VAL A 123 -10.36 -15.61 -2.83
C VAL A 123 -11.73 -15.46 -2.12
N SER A 124 -12.83 -15.37 -2.89
CA SER A 124 -14.20 -15.22 -2.37
C SER A 124 -14.69 -16.41 -1.54
N ASP A 125 -14.13 -17.61 -1.73
CA ASP A 125 -14.54 -18.81 -1.00
C ASP A 125 -13.78 -19.03 0.31
N VAL A 126 -12.58 -18.46 0.46
CA VAL A 126 -11.69 -18.74 1.61
C VAL A 126 -11.79 -17.67 2.71
N SER A 127 -12.10 -16.42 2.36
CA SER A 127 -11.95 -15.26 3.26
C SER A 127 -13.02 -15.11 4.34
N SER A 128 -14.19 -15.74 4.17
CA SER A 128 -15.36 -15.47 5.03
C SER A 128 -15.25 -16.10 6.43
N HIS A 129 -14.44 -17.15 6.62
CA HIS A 129 -14.43 -17.91 7.88
C HIS A 129 -13.24 -17.60 8.81
N GLN A 130 -12.12 -17.04 8.33
CA GLN A 130 -10.93 -16.80 9.16
C GLN A 130 -10.81 -15.38 9.73
N LEU A 131 -11.55 -14.39 9.23
CA LEU A 131 -11.29 -12.96 9.51
C LEU A 131 -12.33 -12.20 10.34
N LEU A 132 -13.47 -12.81 10.69
CA LEU A 132 -14.46 -12.16 11.56
C LEU A 132 -13.94 -11.89 12.99
N GLY A 133 -12.83 -12.52 13.40
CA GLY A 133 -12.20 -12.28 14.69
C GLY A 133 -11.38 -10.98 14.81
N LEU A 134 -10.91 -10.40 13.69
CA LEU A 134 -9.97 -9.26 13.73
C LEU A 134 -10.65 -7.89 13.63
N ARG A 135 -11.91 -7.84 13.17
CA ARG A 135 -12.65 -6.59 12.92
C ARG A 135 -13.42 -6.04 14.13
N ALA A 136 -13.45 -6.75 15.26
CA ALA A 136 -14.33 -6.41 16.39
C ALA A 136 -13.77 -5.34 17.36
N GLY A 137 -12.54 -4.85 17.19
CA GLY A 137 -11.93 -3.90 18.14
C GLY A 137 -11.29 -2.69 17.48
N GLY A 138 -12.06 -1.60 17.26
CA GLY A 138 -11.44 -0.34 16.83
C GLY A 138 -12.40 0.75 16.34
N THR A 139 -13.29 1.26 17.19
CA THR A 139 -14.20 2.37 16.85
C THR A 139 -13.59 3.78 17.05
N GLY A 140 -12.29 3.90 17.32
CA GLY A 140 -11.63 5.20 17.53
C GLY A 140 -10.74 5.70 16.39
N LEU A 141 -10.05 4.81 15.66
CA LEU A 141 -8.89 5.18 14.82
C LEU A 141 -9.17 5.22 13.31
N GLN A 142 -10.34 4.76 12.87
CA GLN A 142 -10.81 4.90 11.49
C GLN A 142 -10.89 6.37 11.03
N ARG A 143 -10.83 7.35 11.94
CA ARG A 143 -10.82 8.79 11.64
C ARG A 143 -9.45 9.36 11.27
N LEU A 144 -8.34 8.72 11.65
CA LEU A 144 -7.00 9.23 11.32
C LEU A 144 -6.53 8.75 9.95
N CYS A 145 -6.88 7.52 9.56
CA CYS A 145 -6.53 6.94 8.25
C CYS A 145 -7.54 7.27 7.12
N ARG A 146 -8.69 7.88 7.43
CA ARG A 146 -9.69 8.35 6.43
C ARG A 146 -9.54 9.80 6.02
N GLN A 147 -8.48 10.51 6.43
CA GLN A 147 -8.26 11.84 5.88
C GLN A 147 -7.73 11.70 4.46
N PRO A 148 -8.44 12.21 3.44
CA PRO A 148 -7.95 12.14 2.07
C PRO A 148 -6.59 12.81 1.99
N VAL A 149 -5.66 12.12 1.33
CA VAL A 149 -4.27 12.58 1.14
C VAL A 149 -4.34 13.89 0.37
N ARG A 150 -3.45 14.84 0.66
CA ARG A 150 -3.52 16.21 0.13
C ARG A 150 -3.71 16.27 -1.40
N TRP A 151 -3.08 15.36 -2.15
CA TRP A 151 -3.19 15.26 -3.60
C TRP A 151 -4.55 14.72 -4.08
N GLU A 152 -5.27 13.91 -3.29
CA GLU A 152 -6.64 13.47 -3.58
C GLU A 152 -7.62 14.66 -3.48
N ARG A 153 -7.38 15.57 -2.52
CA ARG A 153 -8.15 16.83 -2.41
C ARG A 153 -7.89 17.77 -3.58
N GLU A 154 -6.65 17.80 -4.07
CA GLU A 154 -6.25 18.61 -5.22
C GLU A 154 -6.77 18.02 -6.54
N ALA A 155 -6.87 16.69 -6.66
CA ALA A 155 -7.49 16.00 -7.79
C ALA A 155 -9.02 16.17 -7.84
N GLU A 156 -9.69 16.15 -6.68
CA GLU A 156 -11.14 16.42 -6.58
C GLU A 156 -11.49 17.89 -6.84
N ALA A 157 -10.61 18.83 -6.49
CA ALA A 157 -10.77 20.26 -6.77
C ALA A 157 -10.52 20.65 -8.25
N GLY A 158 -9.95 19.74 -9.05
CA GLY A 158 -9.45 20.02 -10.40
C GLY A 158 -10.41 19.76 -11.56
N THR A 159 -11.65 19.33 -11.34
CA THR A 159 -12.60 19.10 -12.45
C THR A 159 -13.30 20.41 -12.84
N VAL A 160 -12.60 21.28 -13.58
CA VAL A 160 -13.24 22.39 -14.31
C VAL A 160 -13.71 21.86 -15.68
N SER A 161 -15.02 21.98 -15.90
CA SER A 161 -15.76 21.59 -17.11
C SER A 161 -15.28 22.34 -18.37
N PRO A 162 -15.30 21.74 -19.58
CA PRO A 162 -14.90 22.40 -20.81
C PRO A 162 -16.09 23.05 -21.53
N ALA A 163 -16.08 24.39 -21.64
CA ALA A 163 -16.75 25.27 -22.64
C ALA A 163 -16.91 26.65 -21.98
N VAL A 164 -16.51 27.77 -22.56
CA VAL A 164 -16.99 28.35 -23.83
C VAL A 164 -15.86 29.18 -24.45
N VAL A 165 -15.61 28.98 -25.75
CA VAL A 165 -14.84 29.91 -26.59
C VAL A 165 -15.79 31.00 -27.04
N GLU A 166 -15.71 32.19 -26.45
CA GLU A 166 -16.37 33.38 -27.01
C GLU A 166 -15.40 34.11 -27.94
N HIS A 167 -15.82 34.22 -29.20
CA HIS A 167 -15.23 35.03 -30.24
C HIS A 167 -15.43 36.52 -29.89
N GLU A 168 -14.35 37.26 -29.62
CA GLU A 168 -14.41 38.73 -29.63
C GLU A 168 -14.49 39.24 -31.08
N SER A 169 -15.66 39.78 -31.41
CA SER A 169 -15.92 40.54 -32.62
C SER A 169 -16.07 42.02 -32.25
N GLY A 170 -15.21 42.85 -32.87
CA GLY A 170 -15.55 44.17 -33.41
C GLY A 170 -16.16 45.28 -32.51
N GLN A 171 -15.29 46.29 -32.25
CA GLN A 171 -15.55 47.75 -32.38
C GLN A 171 -16.40 48.48 -31.30
N PRO A 172 -16.38 49.85 -31.26
CA PRO A 172 -15.29 50.78 -30.89
C PRO A 172 -15.84 51.81 -29.84
N VAL A 173 -15.37 53.09 -29.83
CA VAL A 173 -15.86 54.31 -29.09
C VAL A 173 -14.88 54.69 -27.94
N ILE A 174 -14.12 55.80 -27.89
CA ILE A 174 -14.06 57.13 -28.56
C ILE A 174 -12.59 57.49 -28.78
#